data_AF-A0A382AMW7-F1
#
_entry.id   AF-A0A382AMW7-F1
#
_cell.length_a   1.000
_cell.length_b   1.000
_cell.length_c   1.000
_cell.angle_alpha   90.00
_cell.angle_beta   90.00
_cell.angle_gamma   90.00
#
_symmetry.space_group_name_H-M   'P 1'
#
loop_
_entity.id
_entity.type
_entity.pdbx_description
1 polymer ?
#
loop_
_entity_poly.entity_id
_entity_poly.type
_entity_poly.pdbx_seq_one_letter_code
_entity_poly.pdbx_strand_id
1 'polypeptide(L)'
;MRQLKYEPSSMSDYFDFSSLDLKKLPGIIVKLTVLLLVGICLSASKSVQAQPHGDCHFHLLDFLQNGEFDNRDGAFPCNASGLMEDGRYFQLPYGERYRRLTGLIDVTERHNIADVVVCGMPFVKKWAEDDFFLRPKYYLDSSSRVKAARDTDLQIAAAFMDYRRRFAGNRTQLDKLTRLHPFICGLDTTDLGAVDLAVKRIQEYPGVWEGLGELMSRHDDLTNLTTGERPRANHPSFTRLFKFAGLVSLPISIHHNVAPISRNDSETKQPLYLGEFLDLLKITINNEANMSNRPKVIWCHAGISRRIVVENYHQILERILDEYHENLYLDLSWVVLGSYVYKNLDKWVALINKHPNNFLIGSDSVGKYSGIPIELRKYQALLNALPDQTRSKVAYKNLNRILHEAKATRIKKGLGDGGITLPLDFSLSENFGLEALYKK
;
A
#
# COMPACT_ATOMS: atom_id res chain seq x y z
N MET A 1 -36.93 -46.62 -5.32
CA MET A 1 -36.95 -45.23 -4.83
C MET A 1 -35.81 -44.48 -5.51
N ARG A 2 -36.11 -43.31 -6.07
CA ARG A 2 -35.28 -42.55 -7.02
C ARG A 2 -34.05 -41.92 -6.34
N GLN A 3 -32.87 -42.08 -6.94
CA GLN A 3 -31.71 -41.23 -6.70
C GLN A 3 -31.91 -39.89 -7.42
N LEU A 4 -31.84 -38.79 -6.68
CA LEU A 4 -31.80 -37.43 -7.24
C LEU A 4 -30.34 -37.09 -7.54
N LYS A 5 -30.02 -36.90 -8.83
CA LYS A 5 -28.80 -36.25 -9.30
C LYS A 5 -29.01 -34.74 -9.29
N TYR A 6 -28.02 -34.01 -8.80
CA TYR A 6 -27.96 -32.55 -8.83
C TYR A 6 -26.98 -32.15 -9.96
N GLU A 7 -27.48 -31.46 -10.98
CA GLU A 7 -26.68 -30.80 -12.02
C GLU A 7 -26.76 -29.29 -11.80
N PRO A 8 -25.64 -28.54 -11.80
CA PRO A 8 -25.67 -27.09 -11.68
C PRO A 8 -26.01 -26.43 -13.02
N SER A 9 -27.04 -25.58 -13.03
CA SER A 9 -27.47 -24.78 -14.18
C SER A 9 -26.54 -23.59 -14.42
N SER A 10 -26.10 -23.43 -15.67
CA SER A 10 -25.37 -22.27 -16.17
C SER A 10 -26.30 -21.07 -16.33
N MET A 11 -25.92 -19.94 -15.76
CA MET A 11 -26.62 -18.66 -15.90
C MET A 11 -26.11 -17.93 -17.15
N SER A 12 -26.49 -18.44 -18.33
CA SER A 12 -26.21 -17.85 -19.64
C SER A 12 -27.48 -17.76 -20.47
N ASP A 13 -28.48 -17.05 -19.97
CA ASP A 13 -29.66 -16.67 -20.76
C ASP A 13 -30.14 -15.32 -20.23
N TYR A 14 -29.68 -14.21 -20.83
CA TYR A 14 -30.44 -12.97 -21.01
C TYR A 14 -29.68 -12.10 -22.03
N PHE A 15 -30.42 -11.62 -23.05
CA PHE A 15 -30.05 -10.72 -24.15
C PHE A 15 -29.62 -11.36 -25.49
N ASP A 16 -30.63 -11.73 -26.29
CA ASP A 16 -30.55 -11.84 -27.75
C ASP A 16 -30.91 -10.48 -28.38
N PHE A 17 -30.03 -9.92 -29.21
CA PHE A 17 -30.17 -8.60 -29.86
C PHE A 17 -30.61 -8.68 -31.33
N SER A 18 -31.18 -9.80 -31.80
CA SER A 18 -31.44 -10.02 -33.23
C SER A 18 -32.76 -9.45 -33.80
N SER A 19 -33.46 -8.51 -33.14
CA SER A 19 -34.78 -8.04 -33.63
C SER A 19 -35.15 -6.55 -33.46
N LEU A 20 -34.20 -5.61 -33.57
CA LEU A 20 -34.54 -4.17 -33.64
C LEU A 20 -34.64 -3.62 -35.07
N ASP A 21 -35.88 -3.36 -35.51
CA ASP A 21 -36.24 -2.73 -36.78
C ASP A 21 -36.10 -1.20 -36.71
N LEU A 22 -35.12 -0.64 -37.44
CA LEU A 22 -34.64 0.74 -37.38
C LEU A 22 -35.53 1.79 -38.10
N LYS A 23 -36.77 1.46 -38.49
CA LYS A 23 -37.63 2.35 -39.28
C LYS A 23 -38.81 3.01 -38.55
N LYS A 24 -38.87 2.94 -37.22
CA LYS A 24 -39.92 3.63 -36.45
C LYS A 24 -39.36 4.34 -35.22
N LEU A 25 -38.89 5.58 -35.40
CA LEU A 25 -38.78 6.59 -34.32
C LEU A 25 -38.72 8.00 -34.94
N PRO A 26 -39.71 8.87 -34.70
CA PRO A 26 -39.64 10.27 -35.12
C PRO A 26 -38.95 11.12 -34.03
N GLY A 27 -38.01 11.97 -34.46
CA GLY A 27 -37.74 13.26 -33.79
C GLY A 27 -36.60 13.33 -32.77
N ILE A 28 -35.34 13.07 -33.17
CA ILE A 28 -34.15 13.60 -32.47
C ILE A 28 -33.08 14.02 -33.50
N ILE A 29 -33.33 15.12 -34.23
CA ILE A 29 -32.30 15.79 -35.04
C ILE A 29 -32.35 17.29 -34.70
N VAL A 30 -31.93 17.64 -33.47
CA VAL A 30 -31.53 19.03 -33.12
C VAL A 30 -30.39 19.06 -32.08
N LYS A 31 -30.12 17.97 -31.34
CA LYS A 31 -29.08 17.99 -30.27
C LYS A 31 -27.66 17.60 -30.71
N LEU A 32 -27.42 17.24 -31.98
CA LEU A 32 -26.09 16.81 -32.43
C LEU A 32 -25.16 17.96 -32.89
N THR A 33 -25.68 19.17 -33.09
CA THR A 33 -24.88 20.27 -33.66
C THR A 33 -24.16 21.11 -32.60
N VAL A 34 -24.48 20.97 -31.31
CA VAL A 34 -23.78 21.67 -30.21
C VAL A 34 -22.57 20.90 -29.68
N LEU A 35 -22.47 19.58 -29.93
CA LEU A 35 -21.31 18.80 -29.51
C LEU A 35 -20.10 18.90 -30.46
N LEU A 36 -20.28 19.39 -31.70
CA LEU A 36 -19.20 19.43 -32.69
C LEU A 36 -18.38 20.73 -32.67
N LEU A 37 -18.80 21.75 -31.91
CA LEU A 37 -18.12 23.05 -31.82
C LEU A 37 -17.26 23.24 -30.55
N VAL A 38 -17.24 22.25 -29.64
CA VAL A 38 -16.26 22.19 -28.54
C VAL A 38 -14.95 21.51 -28.99
N GLY A 39 -14.93 20.93 -30.19
CA GLY A 39 -13.78 20.20 -30.74
C GLY A 39 -12.71 21.02 -31.48
N ILE A 40 -12.87 22.34 -31.65
CA ILE A 40 -11.93 23.15 -32.48
C ILE A 40 -11.50 24.45 -31.76
N CYS A 41 -11.25 24.37 -30.44
CA CYS A 41 -10.52 25.41 -29.69
C CYS A 41 -9.44 24.83 -28.76
N LEU A 42 -8.84 23.69 -29.11
CA LEU A 42 -7.57 23.24 -28.52
C LEU A 42 -6.42 23.76 -29.39
N SER A 43 -6.23 25.07 -29.36
CA SER A 43 -4.98 25.68 -29.81
C SER A 43 -3.94 25.49 -28.71
N ALA A 44 -2.87 24.78 -29.05
CA ALA A 44 -1.61 24.69 -28.30
C ALA A 44 -1.70 24.22 -26.82
N SER A 45 -2.29 23.05 -26.56
CA SER A 45 -1.82 22.28 -25.40
C SER A 45 -0.42 21.77 -25.73
N LYS A 46 0.61 22.35 -25.09
CA LYS A 46 1.92 21.70 -24.98
C LYS A 46 1.65 20.24 -24.64
N SER A 47 2.15 19.31 -25.45
CA SER A 47 2.14 17.89 -25.10
C SER A 47 2.89 17.76 -23.77
N VAL A 48 2.14 17.74 -22.65
CA VAL A 48 2.71 17.51 -21.33
C VAL A 48 3.27 16.10 -21.39
N GLN A 49 4.59 16.00 -21.44
CA GLN A 49 5.27 14.71 -21.36
C GLN A 49 4.71 13.98 -20.14
N ALA A 50 4.22 12.76 -20.34
CA ALA A 50 3.59 11.98 -19.27
C ALA A 50 4.59 11.86 -18.10
N GLN A 51 4.29 12.55 -16.99
CA GLN A 51 5.13 12.54 -15.81
C GLN A 51 5.10 11.15 -15.16
N PRO A 52 6.19 10.72 -14.52
CA PRO A 52 6.21 9.44 -13.83
C PRO A 52 5.27 9.46 -12.63
N HIS A 53 4.91 8.26 -12.17
CA HIS A 53 4.20 8.05 -10.91
C HIS A 53 5.12 7.37 -9.90
N GLY A 54 4.96 7.68 -8.62
CA GLY A 54 5.44 6.85 -7.51
C GLY A 54 4.29 5.96 -7.04
N ASP A 55 4.58 4.74 -6.63
CA ASP A 55 3.62 3.87 -5.94
C ASP A 55 4.08 3.70 -4.50
N CYS A 56 3.48 4.43 -3.56
CA CYS A 56 3.87 4.34 -2.15
C CYS A 56 3.30 3.12 -1.42
N HIS A 57 2.53 2.26 -2.10
CA HIS A 57 1.81 1.19 -1.43
C HIS A 57 1.53 0.01 -2.38
N PHE A 58 2.36 -1.04 -2.31
CA PHE A 58 2.14 -2.29 -3.04
C PHE A 58 2.48 -3.51 -2.17
N HIS A 59 1.58 -4.49 -2.14
CA HIS A 59 1.84 -5.79 -1.52
C HIS A 59 2.21 -6.81 -2.60
N LEU A 60 3.46 -7.27 -2.61
CA LEU A 60 3.93 -8.28 -3.56
C LEU A 60 3.25 -9.64 -3.36
N LEU A 61 2.74 -9.88 -2.14
CA LEU A 61 2.11 -11.13 -1.74
C LEU A 61 0.65 -10.90 -1.34
N ASP A 62 -0.17 -11.94 -1.48
CA ASP A 62 -1.57 -12.00 -1.07
C ASP A 62 -1.73 -12.63 0.33
N PHE A 63 -2.98 -12.80 0.78
CA PHE A 63 -3.31 -13.40 2.08
C PHE A 63 -3.00 -14.91 2.16
N LEU A 64 -2.57 -15.54 1.05
CA LEU A 64 -2.03 -16.89 1.00
C LEU A 64 -0.51 -16.90 0.84
N GLN A 65 0.13 -15.73 0.93
CA GLN A 65 1.57 -15.53 0.86
C GLN A 65 2.17 -15.93 -0.50
N ASN A 66 1.36 -15.82 -1.57
CA ASN A 66 1.79 -15.97 -2.95
C ASN A 66 1.47 -14.69 -3.74
N GLY A 67 1.83 -14.64 -5.01
CA GLY A 67 1.58 -13.46 -5.82
C GLY A 67 2.04 -13.69 -7.25
N GLU A 68 1.61 -12.78 -8.11
CA GLU A 68 1.94 -12.74 -9.52
C GLU A 68 3.45 -12.83 -9.77
N PHE A 69 3.83 -13.56 -10.81
CA PHE A 69 5.22 -13.67 -11.24
C PHE A 69 5.33 -13.88 -12.75
N ASP A 70 6.52 -13.58 -13.29
CA ASP A 70 6.81 -13.81 -14.70
C ASP A 70 7.01 -15.30 -15.02
N ASN A 71 6.01 -15.88 -15.68
CA ASN A 71 6.02 -17.24 -16.22
C ASN A 71 5.82 -17.23 -17.75
N ARG A 72 6.20 -16.14 -18.44
CA ARG A 72 6.02 -16.04 -19.90
C ARG A 72 6.83 -17.08 -20.69
N ASP A 73 7.87 -17.62 -20.08
CA ASP A 73 8.67 -18.73 -20.61
C ASP A 73 8.01 -20.11 -20.41
N GLY A 74 6.89 -20.19 -19.68
CA GLY A 74 6.17 -21.44 -19.42
C GLY A 74 6.90 -22.41 -18.51
N ALA A 75 7.82 -21.93 -17.66
CA ALA A 75 8.64 -22.78 -16.80
C ALA A 75 7.82 -23.54 -15.73
N PHE A 76 6.66 -23.02 -15.33
CA PHE A 76 5.80 -23.58 -14.28
C PHE A 76 4.40 -23.93 -14.81
N PRO A 77 3.71 -24.91 -14.18
CA PRO A 77 2.40 -25.41 -14.61
C PRO A 77 1.26 -24.44 -14.21
N CYS A 78 1.32 -23.23 -14.71
CA CYS A 78 0.36 -22.14 -14.51
C CYS A 78 0.42 -21.19 -15.72
N ASN A 79 -0.48 -20.21 -15.79
CA ASN A 79 -0.47 -19.27 -16.90
C ASN A 79 0.76 -18.32 -16.85
N ALA A 80 0.86 -17.41 -17.82
CA ALA A 80 2.00 -16.50 -17.96
C ALA A 80 2.22 -15.53 -16.77
N SER A 81 1.21 -15.31 -15.93
CA SER A 81 1.30 -14.48 -14.72
C SER A 81 1.42 -15.29 -13.43
N GLY A 82 1.59 -16.62 -13.55
CA GLY A 82 1.72 -17.52 -12.41
C GLY A 82 0.40 -17.96 -11.79
N LEU A 83 -0.75 -17.61 -12.39
CA LEU A 83 -2.07 -17.96 -11.89
C LEU A 83 -2.45 -19.37 -12.35
N MET A 84 -2.90 -20.18 -11.40
CA MET A 84 -3.41 -21.54 -11.62
C MET A 84 -4.90 -21.53 -11.96
N GLU A 85 -5.42 -22.65 -12.46
CA GLU A 85 -6.84 -22.80 -12.85
C GLU A 85 -7.82 -22.57 -11.67
N ASP A 86 -7.39 -22.88 -10.45
CA ASP A 86 -8.16 -22.63 -9.22
C ASP A 86 -8.18 -21.15 -8.80
N GLY A 87 -7.52 -20.28 -9.57
CA GLY A 87 -7.37 -18.85 -9.35
C GLY A 87 -6.47 -18.48 -8.17
N ARG A 88 -5.50 -19.33 -7.82
CA ARG A 88 -4.42 -19.03 -6.86
C ARG A 88 -3.09 -18.91 -7.58
N TYR A 89 -2.13 -18.20 -6.98
CA TYR A 89 -0.79 -18.11 -7.55
C TYR A 89 0.04 -19.33 -7.18
N PHE A 90 0.77 -19.86 -8.15
CA PHE A 90 1.70 -20.97 -7.95
C PHE A 90 2.82 -20.55 -6.98
N GLN A 91 3.19 -21.47 -6.08
CA GLN A 91 4.25 -21.24 -5.12
C GLN A 91 5.61 -21.47 -5.77
N LEU A 92 6.36 -20.38 -6.00
CA LEU A 92 7.69 -20.46 -6.56
C LEU A 92 8.67 -21.23 -5.64
N PRO A 93 9.46 -22.18 -6.19
CA PRO A 93 10.48 -22.89 -5.43
C PRO A 93 11.68 -21.98 -5.12
N TYR A 94 12.62 -22.53 -4.33
CA TYR A 94 13.89 -21.87 -4.04
C TYR A 94 14.64 -21.48 -5.32
N GLY A 95 15.20 -20.27 -5.36
CA GLY A 95 15.98 -19.77 -6.50
C GLY A 95 15.16 -19.12 -7.61
N GLU A 96 13.83 -19.27 -7.58
CA GLU A 96 12.94 -18.81 -8.67
C GLU A 96 12.09 -17.58 -8.30
N ARG A 97 12.22 -17.08 -7.06
CA ARG A 97 11.42 -15.94 -6.56
C ARG A 97 11.74 -14.61 -7.25
N TYR A 98 12.90 -14.50 -7.92
CA TYR A 98 13.26 -13.34 -8.72
C TYR A 98 12.21 -13.02 -9.80
N ARG A 99 11.45 -14.01 -10.26
CA ARG A 99 10.41 -13.86 -11.28
C ARG A 99 9.30 -12.88 -10.89
N ARG A 100 9.03 -12.74 -9.58
CA ARG A 100 8.12 -11.72 -9.05
C ARG A 100 8.64 -10.31 -9.34
N LEU A 101 9.93 -10.08 -9.08
CA LEU A 101 10.57 -8.80 -9.33
C LEU A 101 10.75 -8.54 -10.82
N THR A 102 11.03 -9.57 -11.64
CA THR A 102 11.07 -9.43 -13.10
C THR A 102 9.75 -8.89 -13.65
N GLY A 103 8.62 -9.48 -13.26
CA GLY A 103 7.30 -9.02 -13.67
C GLY A 103 6.95 -7.62 -13.16
N LEU A 104 7.25 -7.33 -11.89
CA LEU A 104 7.05 -6.00 -11.31
C LEU A 104 7.87 -4.92 -12.02
N ILE A 105 9.15 -5.17 -12.28
CA ILE A 105 10.05 -4.23 -12.98
C ILE A 105 9.57 -3.95 -14.40
N ASP A 106 9.12 -4.99 -15.10
CA ASP A 106 8.55 -4.85 -16.44
C ASP A 106 7.29 -3.96 -16.43
N VAL A 107 6.45 -4.05 -15.39
CA VAL A 107 5.34 -3.12 -15.18
C VAL A 107 5.83 -1.70 -14.91
N THR A 108 6.84 -1.51 -14.05
CA THR A 108 7.32 -0.16 -13.72
C THR A 108 7.95 0.54 -14.93
N GLU A 109 8.70 -0.20 -15.76
CA GLU A 109 9.30 0.32 -16.99
C GLU A 109 8.25 0.73 -18.03
N ARG A 110 7.27 -0.15 -18.31
CA ARG A 110 6.23 0.11 -19.32
C ARG A 110 5.30 1.27 -18.96
N HIS A 111 5.07 1.48 -17.67
CA HIS A 111 4.09 2.45 -17.17
C HIS A 111 4.72 3.69 -16.54
N ASN A 112 6.03 3.88 -16.71
CA ASN A 112 6.79 5.02 -16.20
C ASN A 112 6.59 5.23 -14.69
N ILE A 113 6.72 4.14 -13.92
CA ILE A 113 6.64 4.18 -12.45
C ILE A 113 8.07 4.32 -11.93
N ALA A 114 8.34 5.42 -11.22
CA ALA A 114 9.67 5.79 -10.77
C ALA A 114 10.12 4.94 -9.58
N ASP A 115 9.31 4.92 -8.53
CA ASP A 115 9.60 4.30 -7.24
C ASP A 115 8.38 3.50 -6.79
N VAL A 116 8.59 2.28 -6.25
CA VAL A 116 7.54 1.42 -5.70
C VAL A 116 7.95 0.97 -4.30
N VAL A 117 7.14 1.29 -3.30
CA VAL A 117 7.25 0.68 -1.96
C VAL A 117 6.67 -0.72 -2.02
N VAL A 118 7.50 -1.72 -1.71
CA VAL A 118 7.15 -3.14 -1.85
C VAL A 118 7.08 -3.79 -0.48
N CYS A 119 5.89 -4.25 -0.11
CA CYS A 119 5.64 -4.95 1.14
C CYS A 119 5.35 -6.43 0.87
N GLY A 120 5.55 -7.28 1.88
CA GLY A 120 4.85 -8.56 1.95
C GLY A 120 3.36 -8.35 2.24
N MET A 121 2.66 -9.39 2.69
CA MET A 121 1.33 -9.25 3.27
C MET A 121 1.43 -9.54 4.76
N PRO A 122 1.13 -8.58 5.67
CA PRO A 122 1.33 -8.73 7.12
C PRO A 122 0.58 -9.90 7.76
N PHE A 123 -0.46 -10.40 7.08
CA PHE A 123 -1.32 -11.45 7.58
C PHE A 123 -1.50 -12.61 6.60
N VAL A 124 -1.67 -13.81 7.14
CA VAL A 124 -2.16 -14.98 6.42
C VAL A 124 -3.57 -15.30 6.88
N LYS A 125 -4.46 -15.57 5.92
CA LYS A 125 -5.83 -15.98 6.23
C LYS A 125 -5.83 -17.45 6.66
N LYS A 126 -6.38 -17.74 7.85
CA LYS A 126 -6.60 -19.12 8.29
C LYS A 126 -7.63 -19.78 7.37
N TRP A 127 -7.37 -21.02 6.99
CA TRP A 127 -8.38 -21.92 6.48
C TRP A 127 -8.85 -22.78 7.66
N ALA A 128 -10.07 -22.54 8.15
CA ALA A 128 -10.63 -23.32 9.25
C ALA A 128 -11.34 -24.57 8.72
N GLU A 129 -11.54 -25.55 9.61
CA GLU A 129 -12.21 -26.80 9.24
C GLU A 129 -13.68 -26.61 8.82
N ASP A 130 -14.30 -25.52 9.30
CA ASP A 130 -15.70 -25.16 9.11
C ASP A 130 -15.90 -24.18 7.94
N ASP A 131 -14.83 -23.84 7.21
CA ASP A 131 -14.90 -23.15 5.92
C ASP A 131 -15.32 -24.17 4.81
N PHE A 132 -16.57 -24.65 4.86
CA PHE A 132 -17.10 -25.77 4.05
C PHE A 132 -17.15 -25.56 2.52
N PHE A 133 -16.78 -24.38 2.02
CA PHE A 133 -16.89 -24.04 0.60
C PHE A 133 -15.54 -24.17 -0.11
N LEU A 134 -14.65 -23.20 0.10
CA LEU A 134 -13.38 -23.08 -0.58
C LEU A 134 -12.37 -22.43 0.37
N ARG A 135 -11.10 -22.87 0.32
CA ARG A 135 -10.01 -22.21 1.04
C ARG A 135 -10.01 -20.71 0.68
N PRO A 136 -10.18 -19.81 1.68
CA PRO A 136 -10.33 -18.37 1.44
C PRO A 136 -9.05 -17.79 0.83
N LYS A 137 -9.20 -16.83 -0.09
CA LYS A 137 -8.09 -16.12 -0.77
C LYS A 137 -7.90 -14.71 -0.22
N TYR A 138 -8.97 -14.10 0.27
CA TYR A 138 -9.00 -12.76 0.81
C TYR A 138 -9.52 -12.75 2.25
N TYR A 139 -9.23 -11.69 3.01
CA TYR A 139 -9.57 -11.66 4.44
C TYR A 139 -11.07 -11.65 4.71
N LEU A 140 -11.89 -11.14 3.78
CA LEU A 140 -13.36 -11.12 3.90
C LEU A 140 -14.06 -12.39 3.36
N ASP A 141 -13.33 -13.33 2.77
CA ASP A 141 -13.96 -14.51 2.14
C ASP A 141 -14.63 -15.45 3.15
N SER A 142 -14.24 -15.37 4.43
CA SER A 142 -14.88 -16.13 5.51
C SER A 142 -14.70 -15.47 6.88
N SER A 143 -15.35 -16.01 7.91
CA SER A 143 -15.20 -15.56 9.31
C SER A 143 -13.90 -16.03 9.97
N SER A 144 -13.11 -16.87 9.30
CA SER A 144 -11.84 -17.39 9.82
C SER A 144 -10.88 -16.27 10.23
N ARG A 145 -10.12 -16.52 11.31
CA ARG A 145 -9.15 -15.55 11.80
C ARG A 145 -8.00 -15.34 10.80
N VAL A 146 -7.30 -14.22 10.94
CA VAL A 146 -5.99 -14.01 10.34
C VAL A 146 -4.89 -14.23 11.37
N LYS A 147 -3.70 -14.63 10.91
CA LYS A 147 -2.50 -14.78 11.73
C LYS A 147 -1.40 -13.89 11.17
N ALA A 148 -0.54 -13.36 12.03
CA ALA A 148 0.65 -12.62 11.59
C ALA A 148 1.51 -13.50 10.67
N ALA A 149 1.84 -13.00 9.49
CA ALA A 149 2.66 -13.71 8.51
C ALA A 149 4.14 -13.37 8.73
N ARG A 150 4.73 -13.89 9.82
CA ARG A 150 6.12 -13.59 10.22
C ARG A 150 7.19 -13.92 9.15
N ASP A 151 6.86 -14.79 8.20
CA ASP A 151 7.75 -15.21 7.11
C ASP A 151 7.53 -14.43 5.80
N THR A 152 6.57 -13.49 5.76
CA THR A 152 6.29 -12.69 4.57
C THR A 152 7.54 -11.90 4.14
N ASP A 153 8.25 -11.32 5.11
CA ASP A 153 9.47 -10.56 4.88
C ASP A 153 10.62 -11.44 4.37
N LEU A 154 10.66 -12.71 4.78
CA LEU A 154 11.65 -13.67 4.25
C LEU A 154 11.42 -13.94 2.76
N GLN A 155 10.16 -14.00 2.32
CA GLN A 155 9.83 -14.20 0.91
C GLN A 155 10.18 -12.97 0.07
N ILE A 156 9.97 -11.75 0.59
CA ILE A 156 10.41 -10.51 -0.04
C ILE A 156 11.94 -10.50 -0.17
N ALA A 157 12.66 -10.68 0.94
CA ALA A 157 14.11 -10.68 0.91
C ALA A 157 14.68 -11.75 -0.02
N ALA A 158 14.13 -12.98 0.02
CA ALA A 158 14.54 -14.04 -0.88
C ALA A 158 14.31 -13.70 -2.35
N ALA A 159 13.24 -12.98 -2.71
CA ALA A 159 13.03 -12.52 -4.09
C ALA A 159 14.14 -11.56 -4.56
N PHE A 160 14.54 -10.60 -3.70
CA PHE A 160 15.65 -9.69 -3.99
C PHE A 160 16.99 -10.43 -4.08
N MET A 161 17.24 -11.38 -3.18
CA MET A 161 18.47 -12.18 -3.19
C MET A 161 18.56 -13.11 -4.41
N ASP A 162 17.47 -13.78 -4.75
CA ASP A 162 17.37 -14.63 -5.95
C ASP A 162 17.58 -13.78 -7.22
N TYR A 163 17.04 -12.54 -7.26
CA TYR A 163 17.24 -11.62 -8.39
C TYR A 163 18.70 -11.17 -8.53
N ARG A 164 19.32 -10.74 -7.43
CA ARG A 164 20.73 -10.36 -7.40
C ARG A 164 21.63 -11.50 -7.86
N ARG A 165 21.33 -12.73 -7.43
CA ARG A 165 22.05 -13.94 -7.86
C ARG A 165 21.83 -14.25 -9.34
N ARG A 166 20.58 -14.24 -9.80
CA ARG A 166 20.21 -14.59 -11.19
C ARG A 166 20.86 -13.67 -12.21
N PHE A 167 21.04 -12.40 -11.86
CA PHE A 167 21.55 -11.35 -12.73
C PHE A 167 22.89 -10.77 -12.27
N ALA A 168 23.68 -11.51 -11.47
CA ALA A 168 24.96 -11.03 -10.90
C ALA A 168 25.94 -10.47 -11.95
N GLY A 169 25.94 -11.03 -13.17
CA GLY A 169 26.76 -10.57 -14.28
C GLY A 169 26.15 -9.46 -15.16
N ASN A 170 24.96 -8.95 -14.83
CA ASN A 170 24.26 -7.96 -15.63
C ASN A 170 23.93 -6.72 -14.79
N ARG A 171 24.86 -5.76 -14.78
CA ARG A 171 24.72 -4.53 -13.97
C ARG A 171 23.48 -3.73 -14.33
N THR A 172 23.18 -3.58 -15.62
CA THR A 172 21.98 -2.87 -16.08
C THR A 172 20.70 -3.48 -15.53
N GLN A 173 20.63 -4.81 -15.45
CA GLN A 173 19.47 -5.49 -14.86
C GLN A 173 19.41 -5.30 -13.34
N LEU A 174 20.55 -5.35 -12.65
CA LEU A 174 20.61 -5.10 -11.20
C LEU A 174 20.22 -3.66 -10.84
N ASP A 175 20.61 -2.67 -11.66
CA ASP A 175 20.25 -1.27 -11.44
C ASP A 175 18.74 -1.03 -11.50
N LYS A 176 17.95 -1.92 -12.14
CA LYS A 176 16.49 -1.82 -12.12
C LYS A 176 15.89 -1.99 -10.72
N LEU A 177 16.60 -2.65 -9.80
CA LEU A 177 16.16 -2.81 -8.41
C LEU A 177 16.09 -1.49 -7.65
N THR A 178 16.76 -0.42 -8.11
CA THR A 178 16.72 0.88 -7.41
C THR A 178 15.36 1.54 -7.43
N ARG A 179 14.42 1.04 -8.25
CA ARG A 179 13.01 1.47 -8.31
C ARG A 179 12.14 0.82 -7.24
N LEU A 180 12.64 -0.21 -6.55
CA LEU A 180 11.86 -1.03 -5.64
C LEU A 180 12.41 -0.87 -4.22
N HIS A 181 11.55 -0.46 -3.29
CA HIS A 181 11.91 -0.12 -1.92
C HIS A 181 11.23 -1.11 -0.97
N PRO A 182 11.91 -2.21 -0.57
CA PRO A 182 11.29 -3.25 0.25
C PRO A 182 11.10 -2.79 1.69
N PHE A 183 9.88 -2.90 2.20
CA PHE A 183 9.53 -2.57 3.59
C PHE A 183 9.20 -3.83 4.38
N ILE A 184 9.64 -3.87 5.65
CA ILE A 184 9.36 -4.99 6.58
C ILE A 184 7.94 -4.81 7.13
N CYS A 185 7.06 -5.79 6.94
CA CYS A 185 5.65 -5.68 7.31
C CYS A 185 5.12 -6.83 8.18
N GLY A 186 5.84 -7.96 8.28
CA GLY A 186 5.41 -9.18 8.97
C GLY A 186 5.51 -9.13 10.50
N LEU A 187 5.21 -7.97 11.09
CA LEU A 187 5.39 -7.69 12.52
C LEU A 187 4.04 -7.74 13.26
N ASP A 188 4.01 -8.41 14.42
CA ASP A 188 2.88 -8.33 15.34
C ASP A 188 2.97 -7.03 16.14
N THR A 189 2.15 -6.04 15.79
CA THR A 189 2.21 -4.69 16.38
C THR A 189 1.65 -4.60 17.81
N THR A 190 1.27 -5.74 18.39
CA THR A 190 0.95 -5.89 19.81
C THR A 190 2.09 -6.53 20.62
N ASP A 191 3.12 -7.04 19.95
CA ASP A 191 4.31 -7.63 20.59
C ASP A 191 5.36 -6.55 20.84
N LEU A 192 5.79 -6.34 22.09
CA LEU A 192 6.88 -5.40 22.41
C LEU A 192 8.21 -5.80 21.72
N GLY A 193 8.38 -7.10 21.43
CA GLY A 193 9.50 -7.67 20.69
C GLY A 193 9.41 -7.53 19.17
N ALA A 194 8.37 -6.87 18.63
CA ALA A 194 8.24 -6.63 17.19
C ALA A 194 9.43 -5.85 16.61
N VAL A 195 9.99 -4.91 17.40
CA VAL A 195 11.18 -4.16 16.99
C VAL A 195 12.41 -5.07 16.89
N ASP A 196 12.54 -6.05 17.78
CA ASP A 196 13.63 -7.01 17.78
C ASP A 196 13.53 -7.95 16.57
N LEU A 197 12.30 -8.32 16.16
CA LEU A 197 12.08 -9.03 14.91
C LEU A 197 12.48 -8.17 13.69
N ALA A 198 12.17 -6.87 13.68
CA ALA A 198 12.59 -5.97 12.60
C ALA A 198 14.13 -5.88 12.53
N VAL A 199 14.82 -5.71 13.66
CA VAL A 199 16.28 -5.74 13.77
C VAL A 199 16.83 -7.07 13.23
N LYS A 200 16.23 -8.19 13.64
CA LYS A 200 16.62 -9.52 13.16
C LYS A 200 16.49 -9.64 11.63
N ARG A 201 15.39 -9.19 11.03
CA ARG A 201 15.22 -9.22 9.55
C ARG A 201 16.26 -8.37 8.83
N ILE A 202 16.67 -7.25 9.41
CA ILE A 202 17.75 -6.42 8.88
C ILE A 202 19.10 -7.13 8.98
N GLN A 203 19.40 -7.78 10.10
CA GLN A 203 20.65 -8.53 10.29
C GLN A 203 20.71 -9.80 9.43
N GLU A 204 19.59 -10.48 9.20
CA GLU A 204 19.52 -11.64 8.30
C GLU A 204 19.73 -11.26 6.83
N TYR A 205 19.27 -10.06 6.42
CA TYR A 205 19.34 -9.58 5.04
C TYR A 205 19.85 -8.12 4.96
N PRO A 206 21.12 -7.87 5.31
CA PRO A 206 21.69 -6.54 5.30
C PRO A 206 21.70 -5.97 3.88
N GLY A 207 21.39 -4.68 3.75
CA GLY A 207 21.37 -3.99 2.46
C GLY A 207 20.15 -4.31 1.59
N VAL A 208 19.12 -4.97 2.13
CA VAL A 208 17.84 -5.19 1.44
C VAL A 208 16.83 -4.12 1.83
N TRP A 209 16.52 -4.00 3.13
CA TRP A 209 15.37 -3.24 3.62
C TRP A 209 15.53 -1.73 3.53
N GLU A 210 14.46 -1.03 3.17
CA GLU A 210 14.49 0.44 3.04
C GLU A 210 13.46 1.17 3.89
N GLY A 211 12.49 0.46 4.48
CA GLY A 211 11.50 0.99 5.41
C GLY A 211 10.80 -0.08 6.25
N LEU A 212 9.83 0.35 7.05
CA LEU A 212 8.92 -0.53 7.80
C LEU A 212 7.49 -0.28 7.32
N GLY A 213 6.73 -1.35 7.13
CA GLY A 213 5.31 -1.31 6.84
C GLY A 213 4.90 -2.08 5.59
N GLU A 214 3.62 -2.18 5.27
CA GLU A 214 2.51 -1.61 6.05
C GLU A 214 2.34 -2.27 7.42
N LEU A 215 2.47 -1.47 8.49
CA LEU A 215 2.28 -1.97 9.84
C LEU A 215 0.81 -1.85 10.23
N MET A 216 0.21 -2.98 10.59
CA MET A 216 -1.22 -3.07 10.81
C MET A 216 -1.61 -2.56 12.20
N SER A 217 -2.44 -1.52 12.26
CA SER A 217 -3.11 -1.06 13.46
C SER A 217 -4.62 -1.38 13.37
N ARG A 218 -5.49 -0.47 13.84
CA ARG A 218 -6.92 -0.51 13.58
C ARG A 218 -7.17 -0.56 12.07
N HIS A 219 -7.77 -1.64 11.59
CA HIS A 219 -8.21 -1.86 10.22
C HIS A 219 -9.63 -2.46 10.25
N ASP A 220 -10.59 -1.86 9.58
CA ASP A 220 -12.04 -2.13 9.58
C ASP A 220 -12.51 -3.52 10.14
N ASP A 221 -12.83 -4.48 9.28
CA ASP A 221 -13.14 -5.86 9.66
C ASP A 221 -11.90 -6.62 10.12
N LEU A 222 -10.75 -6.31 9.52
CA LEU A 222 -9.52 -7.06 9.72
C LEU A 222 -9.06 -7.06 11.17
N THR A 223 -9.25 -5.95 11.89
CA THR A 223 -8.97 -5.84 13.34
C THR A 223 -9.71 -6.91 14.10
N ASN A 224 -10.96 -7.20 13.75
CA ASN A 224 -11.77 -8.21 14.42
C ASN A 224 -11.37 -9.64 14.02
N LEU A 225 -10.70 -9.81 12.88
CA LEU A 225 -10.22 -11.12 12.42
C LEU A 225 -8.87 -11.50 13.02
N THR A 226 -8.12 -10.59 13.63
CA THR A 226 -6.85 -10.94 14.31
C THR A 226 -7.08 -11.90 15.48
N THR A 227 -6.02 -12.58 15.92
CA THR A 227 -6.01 -13.38 17.15
C THR A 227 -5.24 -12.65 18.25
N GLY A 228 -5.67 -12.77 19.51
CA GLY A 228 -4.99 -12.14 20.64
C GLY A 228 -5.41 -10.69 20.88
N GLU A 229 -4.45 -9.86 21.30
CA GLU A 229 -4.67 -8.42 21.52
C GLU A 229 -5.02 -7.72 20.20
N ARG A 230 -5.86 -6.69 20.27
CA ARG A 230 -6.25 -5.89 19.11
C ARG A 230 -5.26 -4.74 18.93
N PRO A 231 -4.67 -4.56 17.75
CA PRO A 231 -3.68 -3.51 17.55
C PRO A 231 -4.33 -2.12 17.60
N ARG A 232 -3.60 -1.16 18.17
CA ARG A 232 -3.96 0.26 18.29
C ARG A 232 -2.71 1.13 18.17
N ALA A 233 -2.81 2.33 17.62
CA ALA A 233 -1.62 3.11 17.25
C ALA A 233 -0.79 3.55 18.48
N ASN A 234 -1.45 3.86 19.60
CA ASN A 234 -0.76 4.18 20.87
C ASN A 234 -0.40 2.95 21.72
N HIS A 235 -0.32 1.77 21.11
CA HIS A 235 0.27 0.60 21.77
C HIS A 235 1.79 0.81 21.94
N PRO A 236 2.42 0.44 23.07
CA PRO A 236 3.84 0.68 23.28
C PRO A 236 4.76 0.00 22.26
N SER A 237 4.33 -1.12 21.66
CA SER A 237 5.07 -1.74 20.53
C SER A 237 5.21 -0.80 19.33
N PHE A 238 4.15 -0.06 18.95
CA PHE A 238 4.25 0.95 17.90
C PHE A 238 5.20 2.08 18.27
N THR A 239 5.21 2.51 19.54
CA THR A 239 6.17 3.51 20.02
C THR A 239 7.62 3.03 19.82
N ARG A 240 7.92 1.77 20.17
CA ARG A 240 9.23 1.14 19.94
C ARG A 240 9.58 1.13 18.44
N LEU A 241 8.67 0.68 17.59
CA LEU A 241 8.88 0.59 16.15
C LEU A 241 9.11 1.97 15.50
N PHE A 242 8.33 2.99 15.88
CA PHE A 242 8.45 4.34 15.33
C PHE A 242 9.73 5.04 15.80
N LYS A 243 10.09 4.91 17.08
CA LYS A 243 11.38 5.41 17.57
C LYS A 243 12.55 4.72 16.89
N PHE A 244 12.48 3.39 16.71
CA PHE A 244 13.50 2.64 15.98
C PHE A 244 13.62 3.12 14.53
N ALA A 245 12.51 3.25 13.81
CA ALA A 245 12.47 3.75 12.44
C ALA A 245 13.14 5.12 12.31
N GLY A 246 12.85 6.05 13.23
CA GLY A 246 13.51 7.35 13.28
C GLY A 246 15.01 7.26 13.61
N LEU A 247 15.38 6.46 14.62
CA LEU A 247 16.77 6.24 15.05
C LEU A 247 17.65 5.75 13.89
N VAL A 248 17.14 4.83 13.06
CA VAL A 248 17.91 4.23 11.96
C VAL A 248 17.54 4.77 10.57
N SER A 249 16.72 5.82 10.53
CA SER A 249 16.32 6.51 9.30
C SER A 249 15.68 5.60 8.24
N LEU A 250 14.63 4.90 8.69
CA LEU A 250 13.69 4.15 7.85
C LEU A 250 12.35 4.92 7.81
N PRO A 251 11.77 5.19 6.63
CA PRO A 251 10.37 5.57 6.55
C PRO A 251 9.50 4.44 7.09
N ILE A 252 8.37 4.79 7.69
CA ILE A 252 7.45 3.84 8.31
C ILE A 252 6.02 4.09 7.81
N SER A 253 5.36 3.06 7.29
CA SER A 253 3.94 3.10 6.90
C SER A 253 3.06 2.36 7.90
N ILE A 254 1.89 2.92 8.17
CA ILE A 254 0.92 2.40 9.14
C ILE A 254 -0.50 2.42 8.56
N HIS A 255 -1.18 1.28 8.63
CA HIS A 255 -2.63 1.22 8.49
C HIS A 255 -3.26 1.58 9.82
N HIS A 256 -3.90 2.73 9.94
CA HIS A 256 -4.65 3.06 11.14
C HIS A 256 -5.95 3.79 10.82
N ASN A 257 -7.06 3.11 10.98
CA ASN A 257 -8.38 3.66 10.75
C ASN A 257 -8.74 4.70 11.79
N VAL A 258 -9.24 5.83 11.31
CA VAL A 258 -9.55 6.99 12.15
C VAL A 258 -10.82 6.79 13.00
N ALA A 259 -11.67 5.82 12.64
CA ALA A 259 -12.97 5.57 13.26
C ALA A 259 -13.37 4.08 13.17
N PRO A 260 -14.33 3.62 14.00
CA PRO A 260 -15.00 2.33 13.81
C PRO A 260 -15.81 2.30 12.51
N ILE A 261 -16.24 1.10 12.12
CA ILE A 261 -17.06 0.90 10.93
C ILE A 261 -18.43 1.61 11.04
N SER A 262 -18.85 2.22 9.95
CA SER A 262 -20.22 2.63 9.64
C SER A 262 -21.00 1.43 9.08
N ARG A 263 -22.29 1.31 9.42
CA ARG A 263 -23.15 0.25 8.89
C ARG A 263 -23.55 0.49 7.44
N ASN A 264 -23.52 1.75 7.00
CA ASN A 264 -23.77 2.18 5.63
C ASN A 264 -23.18 3.59 5.39
N ASP A 265 -23.24 4.04 4.14
CA ASP A 265 -22.66 5.31 3.68
C ASP A 265 -23.31 6.56 4.30
N SER A 266 -24.50 6.43 4.91
CA SER A 266 -25.22 7.52 5.56
C SER A 266 -24.94 7.59 7.07
N GLU A 267 -24.29 6.58 7.66
CA GLU A 267 -23.95 6.59 9.09
C GLU A 267 -22.56 7.21 9.29
N THR A 268 -22.54 8.49 9.64
CA THR A 268 -21.31 9.22 9.94
C THR A 268 -20.78 8.89 11.34
N LYS A 269 -19.46 8.77 11.47
CA LYS A 269 -18.76 8.52 12.72
C LYS A 269 -17.91 9.71 13.12
N GLN A 270 -17.79 9.90 14.42
CA GLN A 270 -16.70 10.70 14.98
C GLN A 270 -15.37 9.94 14.79
N PRO A 271 -14.24 10.65 14.63
CA PRO A 271 -12.91 10.07 14.49
C PRO A 271 -12.39 9.50 15.82
N LEU A 272 -13.10 8.51 16.38
CA LEU A 272 -12.90 8.01 17.75
C LEU A 272 -11.54 7.34 17.98
N TYR A 273 -10.88 6.87 16.92
CA TYR A 273 -9.55 6.25 17.02
C TYR A 273 -8.42 7.24 16.72
N LEU A 274 -8.72 8.45 16.23
CA LEU A 274 -7.71 9.45 15.90
C LEU A 274 -6.78 9.79 17.08
N GLY A 275 -7.32 9.84 18.30
CA GLY A 275 -6.51 10.07 19.50
C GLY A 275 -5.39 9.05 19.67
N GLU A 276 -5.63 7.78 19.33
CA GLU A 276 -4.61 6.72 19.39
C GLU A 276 -3.44 7.04 18.43
N PHE A 277 -3.73 7.57 17.24
CA PHE A 277 -2.70 7.95 16.28
C PHE A 277 -1.97 9.22 16.66
N LEU A 278 -2.69 10.24 17.12
CA LEU A 278 -2.08 11.51 17.56
C LEU A 278 -1.17 11.31 18.78
N ASP A 279 -1.54 10.44 19.72
CA ASP A 279 -0.66 10.06 20.84
C ASP A 279 0.67 9.47 20.34
N LEU A 280 0.62 8.56 19.35
CA LEU A 280 1.82 7.97 18.74
C LEU A 280 2.70 9.05 18.09
N LEU A 281 2.12 9.93 17.28
CA LEU A 281 2.86 11.02 16.64
C LEU A 281 3.46 11.97 17.67
N LYS A 282 2.69 12.37 18.69
CA LYS A 282 3.18 13.23 19.77
C LYS A 282 4.38 12.61 20.49
N ILE A 283 4.30 11.32 20.83
CA ILE A 283 5.38 10.61 21.54
C ILE A 283 6.65 10.49 20.67
N THR A 284 6.49 10.28 19.36
CA THR A 284 7.62 9.90 18.48
C THR A 284 8.16 11.05 17.63
N ILE A 285 7.42 12.16 17.53
CA ILE A 285 7.80 13.35 16.76
C ILE A 285 7.95 14.55 17.70
N ASN A 286 6.87 14.97 18.37
CA ASN A 286 6.89 16.21 19.17
C ASN A 286 7.78 16.09 20.42
N ASN A 287 7.70 14.95 21.11
CA ASN A 287 8.50 14.67 22.30
C ASN A 287 9.93 14.21 21.97
N GLU A 288 10.23 13.91 20.69
CA GLU A 288 11.57 13.55 20.26
C GLU A 288 12.40 14.82 20.02
N ALA A 289 13.32 15.08 20.95
CA ALA A 289 14.18 16.25 20.95
C ALA A 289 15.20 16.24 19.79
N ASN A 290 15.70 15.05 19.42
CA ASN A 290 16.60 14.92 18.28
C ASN A 290 15.78 14.80 16.99
N MET A 291 15.71 15.90 16.23
CA MET A 291 15.00 15.94 14.94
C MET A 291 15.44 14.85 13.96
N SER A 292 16.71 14.41 14.01
CA SER A 292 17.23 13.34 13.14
C SER A 292 16.74 11.94 13.52
N ASN A 293 16.10 11.80 14.68
CA ASN A 293 15.46 10.58 15.18
C ASN A 293 13.94 10.62 15.05
N ARG A 294 13.36 11.67 14.46
CA ARG A 294 11.91 11.72 14.18
C ARG A 294 11.59 10.87 12.95
N PRO A 295 10.65 9.93 13.02
CA PRO A 295 10.30 9.08 11.89
C PRO A 295 9.65 9.87 10.75
N LYS A 296 9.81 9.41 9.52
CA LYS A 296 8.98 9.83 8.38
C LYS A 296 7.82 8.84 8.27
N VAL A 297 6.61 9.29 8.56
CA VAL A 297 5.42 8.46 8.75
C VAL A 297 4.51 8.58 7.53
N ILE A 298 4.20 7.45 6.89
CA ILE A 298 3.19 7.34 5.84
C ILE A 298 1.93 6.76 6.48
N TRP A 299 0.86 7.56 6.56
CA TRP A 299 -0.43 7.09 7.06
C TRP A 299 -1.26 6.57 5.89
N CYS A 300 -1.42 5.25 5.83
CA CYS A 300 -2.09 4.55 4.73
C CYS A 300 -3.55 5.00 4.62
N HIS A 301 -3.98 5.24 3.39
CA HIS A 301 -5.34 5.66 3.01
C HIS A 301 -5.88 6.88 3.75
N ALA A 302 -4.98 7.70 4.31
CA ALA A 302 -5.30 8.76 5.27
C ALA A 302 -6.31 8.27 6.34
N GLY A 303 -6.14 7.06 6.87
CA GLY A 303 -6.98 6.49 7.92
C GLY A 303 -8.42 6.15 7.53
N ILE A 304 -8.74 6.07 6.24
CA ILE A 304 -10.04 5.68 5.73
C ILE A 304 -10.05 4.22 5.25
N SER A 305 -11.17 3.54 5.41
CA SER A 305 -11.44 2.22 4.85
C SER A 305 -12.85 2.13 4.26
N ARG A 306 -13.17 1.02 3.59
CA ARG A 306 -14.43 0.82 2.83
C ARG A 306 -15.68 1.26 3.58
N ARG A 307 -15.75 0.99 4.89
CA ARG A 307 -16.91 1.26 5.73
C ARG A 307 -16.65 2.34 6.77
N ILE A 308 -15.85 3.35 6.44
CA ILE A 308 -15.62 4.48 7.34
C ILE A 308 -16.15 5.73 6.67
N VAL A 309 -17.10 6.37 7.35
CA VAL A 309 -17.67 7.65 6.95
C VAL A 309 -17.51 8.65 8.08
N VAL A 310 -16.84 9.76 7.79
CA VAL A 310 -16.50 10.85 8.70
C VAL A 310 -16.73 12.14 7.94
N GLU A 311 -17.54 13.05 8.47
CA GLU A 311 -17.84 14.31 7.80
C GLU A 311 -16.67 15.29 7.85
N ASN A 312 -16.59 16.19 6.87
CA ASN A 312 -15.61 17.28 6.82
C ASN A 312 -14.16 16.81 7.02
N TYR A 313 -13.84 15.60 6.54
CA TYR A 313 -12.58 14.93 6.84
C TYR A 313 -11.33 15.71 6.38
N HIS A 314 -11.42 16.44 5.26
CA HIS A 314 -10.36 17.32 4.79
C HIS A 314 -9.92 18.36 5.85
N GLN A 315 -10.85 18.90 6.65
CA GLN A 315 -10.54 19.86 7.73
C GLN A 315 -9.85 19.18 8.91
N ILE A 316 -10.17 17.91 9.18
CA ILE A 316 -9.47 17.11 10.19
C ILE A 316 -8.02 16.90 9.74
N LEU A 317 -7.82 16.46 8.50
CA LEU A 317 -6.49 16.27 7.91
C LEU A 317 -5.68 17.58 7.88
N GLU A 318 -6.32 18.70 7.54
CA GLU A 318 -5.68 20.02 7.57
C GLU A 318 -5.08 20.34 8.94
N ARG A 319 -5.85 20.19 10.01
CA ARG A 319 -5.38 20.46 11.38
C ARG A 319 -4.22 19.53 11.78
N ILE A 320 -4.26 18.27 11.36
CA ILE A 320 -3.19 17.31 11.64
C ILE A 320 -1.92 17.71 10.88
N LEU A 321 -2.04 18.08 9.60
CA LEU A 321 -0.89 18.49 8.81
C LEU A 321 -0.31 19.84 9.26
N ASP A 322 -1.13 20.79 9.71
CA ASP A 322 -0.64 22.04 10.31
C ASP A 322 0.36 21.77 11.45
N GLU A 323 0.16 20.71 12.23
CA GLU A 323 1.06 20.30 13.32
C GLU A 323 2.20 19.35 12.86
N TYR A 324 1.91 18.36 12.01
CA TYR A 324 2.83 17.23 11.74
C TYR A 324 3.44 17.20 10.32
N HIS A 325 3.25 18.22 9.48
CA HIS A 325 3.66 18.20 8.06
C HIS A 325 5.16 17.95 7.79
N GLU A 326 6.06 18.15 8.74
CA GLU A 326 7.49 17.86 8.53
C GLU A 326 7.80 16.35 8.48
N ASN A 327 6.92 15.54 9.09
CA ASN A 327 7.13 14.12 9.32
C ASN A 327 5.99 13.22 8.84
N LEU A 328 4.78 13.75 8.66
CA LEU A 328 3.60 12.98 8.27
C LEU A 328 3.25 13.13 6.78
N TYR A 329 2.96 12.00 6.15
CA TYR A 329 2.54 11.87 4.76
C TYR A 329 1.25 11.07 4.67
N LEU A 330 0.33 11.52 3.84
CA LEU A 330 -0.96 10.89 3.61
C LEU A 330 -0.91 10.13 2.29
N ASP A 331 -1.00 8.82 2.38
CA ASP A 331 -1.21 7.95 1.22
C ASP A 331 -2.69 8.00 0.81
N LEU A 332 -2.93 8.32 -0.46
CA LEU A 332 -4.28 8.41 -1.03
C LEU A 332 -4.71 7.13 -1.76
N SER A 333 -3.99 6.02 -1.61
CA SER A 333 -4.32 4.71 -2.19
C SER A 333 -5.69 4.19 -1.74
N TRP A 334 -6.22 3.25 -2.53
CA TRP A 334 -7.45 2.52 -2.23
C TRP A 334 -8.71 3.42 -2.23
N VAL A 335 -9.53 3.34 -1.18
CA VAL A 335 -10.90 3.87 -1.19
C VAL A 335 -10.99 5.38 -0.94
N VAL A 336 -9.99 6.01 -0.32
CA VAL A 336 -10.07 7.44 0.05
C VAL A 336 -10.23 8.33 -1.19
N LEU A 337 -9.61 7.96 -2.31
CA LEU A 337 -9.71 8.67 -3.58
C LEU A 337 -11.18 8.81 -4.04
N GLY A 338 -11.90 7.68 -4.13
CA GLY A 338 -13.30 7.69 -4.56
C GLY A 338 -14.26 8.21 -3.48
N SER A 339 -14.08 7.77 -2.24
CA SER A 339 -15.02 8.01 -1.15
C SER A 339 -14.95 9.43 -0.59
N TYR A 340 -13.80 10.12 -0.73
CA TYR A 340 -13.57 11.44 -0.16
C TYR A 340 -13.05 12.46 -1.16
N VAL A 341 -11.96 12.14 -1.87
CA VAL A 341 -11.30 13.11 -2.75
C VAL A 341 -12.24 13.54 -3.87
N TYR A 342 -12.84 12.58 -4.60
CA TYR A 342 -13.73 12.89 -5.71
C TYR A 342 -15.09 13.44 -5.33
N LYS A 343 -15.58 13.14 -4.12
CA LYS A 343 -16.83 13.75 -3.64
C LYS A 343 -16.68 15.25 -3.38
N ASN A 344 -15.46 15.73 -3.08
CA ASN A 344 -15.20 17.13 -2.72
C ASN A 344 -13.86 17.62 -3.32
N LEU A 345 -13.66 17.46 -4.63
CA LEU A 345 -12.37 17.66 -5.29
C LEU A 345 -11.77 19.05 -4.99
N ASP A 346 -12.55 20.12 -5.07
CA ASP A 346 -12.05 21.49 -4.83
C ASP A 346 -11.47 21.67 -3.43
N LYS A 347 -12.10 21.07 -2.41
CA LYS A 347 -11.62 21.13 -1.02
C LYS A 347 -10.34 20.33 -0.82
N TRP A 348 -10.24 19.17 -1.48
CA TRP A 348 -9.03 18.36 -1.45
C TRP A 348 -7.88 19.00 -2.22
N VAL A 349 -8.15 19.62 -3.38
CA VAL A 349 -7.15 20.41 -4.12
C VAL A 349 -6.65 21.58 -3.28
N ALA A 350 -7.54 22.29 -2.57
CA ALA A 350 -7.13 23.35 -1.65
C ALA A 350 -6.24 22.83 -0.50
N LEU A 351 -6.63 21.71 0.13
CA LEU A 351 -5.83 21.06 1.18
C LEU A 351 -4.45 20.63 0.66
N ILE A 352 -4.40 19.99 -0.50
CA ILE A 352 -3.16 19.54 -1.13
C ILE A 352 -2.27 20.74 -1.49
N ASN A 353 -2.83 21.84 -1.99
CA ASN A 353 -2.05 23.04 -2.26
C ASN A 353 -1.54 23.73 -0.98
N LYS A 354 -2.25 23.62 0.14
CA LYS A 354 -1.77 24.10 1.45
C LYS A 354 -0.60 23.27 1.97
N HIS A 355 -0.64 21.94 1.78
CA HIS A 355 0.42 21.00 2.20
C HIS A 355 0.95 20.17 1.02
N PRO A 356 1.61 20.80 0.02
CA PRO A 356 1.93 20.15 -1.26
C PRO A 356 2.99 19.04 -1.14
N ASN A 357 3.68 18.97 -0.01
CA ASN A 357 4.75 18.02 0.25
C ASN A 357 4.28 16.74 0.96
N ASN A 358 3.00 16.66 1.32
CA ASN A 358 2.48 15.70 2.31
C ASN A 358 1.56 14.62 1.72
N PHE A 359 1.28 14.65 0.42
CA PHE A 359 0.39 13.69 -0.21
C PHE A 359 1.15 12.77 -1.15
N LEU A 360 0.82 11.48 -1.08
CA LEU A 360 1.37 10.40 -1.89
C LEU A 360 0.23 9.69 -2.62
N ILE A 361 0.54 9.08 -3.75
CA ILE A 361 -0.35 8.15 -4.45
C ILE A 361 0.24 6.74 -4.35
N GLY A 362 -0.63 5.75 -4.36
CA GLY A 362 -0.26 4.35 -4.29
C GLY A 362 -1.32 3.47 -4.90
N SER A 363 -0.97 2.24 -5.25
CA SER A 363 -1.89 1.31 -5.88
C SER A 363 -2.73 0.54 -4.86
N ASP A 364 -2.18 0.24 -3.69
CA ASP A 364 -2.69 -0.77 -2.76
C ASP A 364 -3.05 -2.09 -3.49
N SER A 365 -2.27 -2.43 -4.52
CA SER A 365 -2.45 -3.69 -5.23
C SER A 365 -1.91 -4.84 -4.40
N VAL A 366 -2.72 -5.88 -4.23
CA VAL A 366 -2.40 -7.04 -3.37
C VAL A 366 -2.11 -8.28 -4.21
N GLY A 367 -0.87 -8.75 -4.15
CA GLY A 367 -0.39 -9.96 -4.84
C GLY A 367 -0.39 -9.88 -6.37
N LYS A 368 -0.68 -8.70 -6.95
CA LYS A 368 -0.90 -8.52 -8.40
C LYS A 368 -0.26 -7.22 -8.89
N TYR A 369 0.99 -7.28 -9.35
CA TYR A 369 1.65 -6.10 -9.91
C TYR A 369 0.94 -5.59 -11.18
N SER A 370 0.19 -6.44 -11.90
CA SER A 370 -0.60 -6.01 -13.06
C SER A 370 -1.73 -5.04 -12.71
N GLY A 371 -2.11 -4.96 -11.43
CA GLY A 371 -3.09 -4.02 -10.91
C GLY A 371 -2.56 -2.58 -10.79
N ILE A 372 -1.25 -2.42 -10.57
CA ILE A 372 -0.63 -1.11 -10.27
C ILE A 372 -1.00 -0.05 -11.33
N PRO A 373 -0.85 -0.28 -12.64
CA PRO A 373 -1.15 0.75 -13.63
C PRO A 373 -2.64 1.11 -13.68
N ILE A 374 -3.53 0.17 -13.34
CA ILE A 374 -4.98 0.41 -13.32
C ILE A 374 -5.31 1.35 -12.16
N GLU A 375 -4.77 1.08 -10.98
CA GLU A 375 -5.00 1.90 -9.79
C GLU A 375 -4.37 3.28 -9.91
N LEU A 376 -3.12 3.39 -10.40
CA LEU A 376 -2.46 4.68 -10.57
C LEU A 376 -3.16 5.58 -11.61
N ARG A 377 -3.76 5.01 -12.66
CA ARG A 377 -4.56 5.78 -13.63
C ARG A 377 -5.78 6.43 -13.00
N LYS A 378 -6.31 5.89 -11.90
CA LYS A 378 -7.49 6.47 -11.25
C LYS A 378 -7.21 7.87 -10.75
N TYR A 379 -5.97 8.25 -10.43
CA TYR A 379 -5.60 9.59 -9.94
C TYR A 379 -5.63 10.70 -11.00
N GLN A 380 -5.84 10.37 -12.28
CA GLN A 380 -5.71 11.34 -13.37
C GLN A 380 -6.55 12.60 -13.15
N ALA A 381 -7.79 12.46 -12.65
CA ALA A 381 -8.67 13.60 -12.40
C ALA A 381 -8.13 14.51 -11.29
N LEU A 382 -7.66 13.93 -10.17
CA LEU A 382 -7.02 14.69 -9.11
C LEU A 382 -5.76 15.39 -9.61
N LEU A 383 -4.87 14.65 -10.29
CA LEU A 383 -3.61 15.21 -10.78
C LEU A 383 -3.87 16.35 -11.77
N ASN A 384 -4.83 16.21 -12.69
CA ASN A 384 -5.18 17.27 -13.64
C ASN A 384 -5.71 18.55 -12.98
N ALA A 385 -6.37 18.42 -11.82
CA ALA A 385 -6.89 19.57 -11.08
C ALA A 385 -5.80 20.32 -10.27
N LEU A 386 -4.62 19.72 -10.09
CA LEU A 386 -3.52 20.32 -9.34
C LEU A 386 -2.63 21.21 -10.24
N PRO A 387 -2.12 22.35 -9.73
CA PRO A 387 -1.09 23.13 -10.40
C PRO A 387 0.16 22.30 -10.69
N ASP A 388 0.87 22.59 -11.78
CA ASP A 388 2.01 21.80 -12.28
C ASP A 388 3.02 21.39 -11.18
N GLN A 389 3.41 22.35 -10.34
CA GLN A 389 4.41 22.11 -9.29
C GLN A 389 3.88 21.18 -8.18
N THR A 390 2.63 21.36 -7.76
CA THR A 390 1.97 20.49 -6.76
C THR A 390 1.69 19.11 -7.35
N ARG A 391 1.24 19.05 -8.60
CA ARG A 391 0.95 17.82 -9.32
C ARG A 391 2.14 16.88 -9.36
N SER A 392 3.33 17.36 -9.75
CA SER A 392 4.52 16.49 -9.79
C SER A 392 4.97 16.06 -8.39
N LYS A 393 4.71 16.86 -7.35
CA LYS A 393 4.96 16.47 -5.95
C LYS A 393 4.11 15.28 -5.55
N VAL A 394 2.80 15.39 -5.74
CA VAL A 394 1.83 14.32 -5.41
C VAL A 394 2.06 13.09 -6.28
N ALA A 395 2.33 13.28 -7.57
CA ALA A 395 2.50 12.17 -8.52
C ALA A 395 3.72 11.30 -8.21
N TYR A 396 4.88 11.88 -7.84
CA TYR A 396 6.09 11.09 -7.58
C TYR A 396 7.14 11.76 -6.69
N LYS A 397 7.33 13.09 -6.75
CA LYS A 397 8.48 13.72 -6.07
C LYS A 397 8.42 13.61 -4.56
N ASN A 398 7.23 13.59 -3.95
CA ASN A 398 7.11 13.43 -2.50
C ASN A 398 7.60 12.06 -2.06
N LEU A 399 7.19 10.97 -2.74
CA LEU A 399 7.67 9.62 -2.44
C LEU A 399 9.18 9.52 -2.63
N ASN A 400 9.67 9.98 -3.79
CA ASN A 400 11.10 10.00 -4.10
C ASN A 400 11.89 10.74 -3.01
N ARG A 401 11.42 11.92 -2.59
CA ARG A 401 12.06 12.73 -1.54
C ARG A 401 12.14 11.98 -0.21
N ILE A 402 11.06 11.34 0.23
CA ILE A 402 11.06 10.56 1.49
C ILE A 402 12.14 9.47 1.46
N LEU A 403 12.18 8.70 0.36
CA LEU A 403 13.10 7.58 0.20
C LEU A 403 14.56 8.05 0.11
N HIS A 404 14.83 9.09 -0.69
CA HIS A 404 16.18 9.63 -0.87
C HIS A 404 16.71 10.36 0.38
N GLU A 405 15.88 11.15 1.08
CA GLU A 405 16.28 11.79 2.34
C GLU A 405 16.59 10.76 3.43
N ALA A 406 15.77 9.69 3.53
CA ALA A 406 16.00 8.60 4.46
C ALA A 406 17.31 7.86 4.15
N LYS A 407 17.53 7.51 2.87
CA LYS A 407 18.79 6.91 2.40
C LYS A 407 19.99 7.81 2.72
N ALA A 408 19.93 9.10 2.39
CA ALA A 408 21.03 10.03 2.65
C ALA A 408 21.36 10.15 4.14
N THR A 409 20.34 10.16 5.00
CA THR A 409 20.52 10.22 6.46
C THR A 409 21.12 8.91 7.00
N ARG A 410 20.66 7.76 6.49
CA ARG A 410 21.20 6.44 6.82
C ARG A 410 22.68 6.30 6.47
N ILE A 411 23.09 6.78 5.30
CA ILE A 411 24.50 6.83 4.89
C ILE A 411 25.32 7.68 5.87
N LYS A 412 24.84 8.87 6.24
CA LYS A 412 25.51 9.74 7.24
C LYS A 412 25.63 9.08 8.61
N LYS A 413 24.67 8.22 8.99
CA LYS A 413 24.70 7.42 10.22
C LYS A 413 25.59 6.17 10.11
N GLY A 414 26.17 5.87 8.95
CA GLY A 414 27.00 4.68 8.74
C GLY A 414 26.19 3.38 8.64
N LEU A 415 24.91 3.44 8.30
CA LEU A 415 23.97 2.31 8.32
C LEU A 415 23.70 1.72 6.92
N GLY A 416 24.66 1.86 5.98
CA GLY A 416 24.62 1.30 4.63
C GLY A 416 24.25 2.29 3.51
N ASP A 417 24.72 2.01 2.28
CA ASP A 417 24.35 2.69 1.03
C ASP A 417 23.31 1.85 0.27
N GLY A 418 22.08 2.36 0.17
CA GLY A 418 20.93 1.60 -0.29
C GLY A 418 20.13 1.09 0.91
N GLY A 419 19.83 -0.20 0.95
CA GLY A 419 19.16 -0.83 2.09
C GLY A 419 19.97 -0.74 3.40
N ILE A 420 19.28 -0.81 4.53
CA ILE A 420 19.90 -0.70 5.85
C ILE A 420 20.80 -1.89 6.18
N THR A 421 21.94 -1.60 6.80
CA THR A 421 22.82 -2.57 7.47
C THR A 421 23.06 -2.09 8.90
N LEU A 422 22.84 -2.97 9.87
CA LEU A 422 23.12 -2.69 11.28
C LEU A 422 24.47 -3.28 11.68
N PRO A 423 25.18 -2.66 12.65
CA PRO A 423 26.32 -3.31 13.31
C PRO A 423 25.96 -4.68 13.88
N LEU A 424 26.93 -5.60 13.93
CA LEU A 424 26.71 -6.97 14.44
C LEU A 424 26.33 -6.99 15.93
N ASP A 425 26.80 -5.99 16.68
CA ASP A 425 26.52 -5.77 18.09
C ASP A 425 25.33 -4.81 18.34
N PHE A 426 24.61 -4.43 17.28
CA PHE A 426 23.43 -3.57 17.42
C PHE A 426 22.40 -4.23 18.33
N SER A 427 21.99 -3.50 19.36
CA SER A 427 20.94 -3.90 20.28
C SER A 427 20.17 -2.66 20.75
N LEU A 428 18.91 -2.87 21.11
CA LEU A 428 18.09 -1.89 21.79
C LEU A 428 17.97 -2.31 23.25
N SER A 429 17.90 -1.34 24.16
CA SER A 429 17.64 -1.66 25.56
C SER A 429 16.21 -2.16 25.73
N GLU A 430 15.97 -3.02 26.72
CA GLU A 430 14.63 -3.50 27.07
C GLU A 430 13.63 -2.35 27.30
N ASN A 431 14.11 -1.23 27.86
CA ASN A 431 13.29 -0.05 28.15
C ASN A 431 13.17 0.93 26.98
N PHE A 432 13.82 0.68 25.84
CA PHE A 432 13.76 1.56 24.66
C PHE A 432 12.30 1.79 24.26
N GLY A 433 11.88 3.06 24.17
CA GLY A 433 10.50 3.43 23.83
C GLY A 433 9.45 3.14 24.91
N LEU A 434 9.85 2.64 26.07
CA LEU A 434 8.99 2.32 27.20
C LEU A 434 9.28 3.22 28.40
N GLU A 435 10.07 4.29 28.24
CA GLU A 435 10.58 5.10 29.35
C GLU A 435 9.47 5.70 30.21
N ALA A 436 8.32 6.03 29.60
CA ALA A 436 7.15 6.55 30.31
C ALA A 436 6.46 5.51 31.20
N LEU A 437 6.57 4.21 30.90
CA LEU A 437 5.98 3.13 31.71
C LEU A 437 6.79 2.85 32.97
N TYR A 438 8.08 3.19 32.96
CA TYR A 438 9.00 2.94 34.07
C TYR A 438 9.24 4.14 34.97
N LYS A 439 8.70 5.33 34.64
CA LYS A 439 8.65 6.48 35.56
C LYS A 439 7.54 6.22 36.59
N LYS A 440 7.87 5.49 37.65
CA LYS A 440 7.07 5.41 38.88
C LYS A 440 7.48 6.48 39.87
#